data_AF-Q27YQ0-F1
#
_entry.id   AF-Q27YQ0-F1
#
_cell.length_a   1.000
_cell.length_b   1.000
_cell.length_c   1.000
_cell.angle_alpha   90.00
_cell.angle_beta   90.00
_cell.angle_gamma   90.00
#
_symmetry.space_group_name_H-M   'P 1'
#
loop_
_entity.id
_entity.type
_entity.pdbx_description
1 polymer ?
#
loop_
_entity_poly.entity_id
_entity_poly.type
_entity_poly.pdbx_seq_one_letter_code
_entity_poly.pdbx_strand_id
1 'polypeptide(L)'
;MPERPVPAGRDTERLAVTAADPEGLAEGLSFFADGLPSPRWFSGRADGAATRTAWCFGGHGSQWPGMGRALVDWAPAAARVLRELDALLPGGVIEPLMTMADGAAGGPEATQPLIFAVQVATAHWLWSLGLRPAAVVGHSLGEVAAAHVAGALSLAEAARVVAVRSGLLARAAGGGAMATVGLDRHTAERRCARTPGTVVVAAHTAPRETVVTGESEATRALVDTLEAEGVRCRMIRINAASHSPFVDGVLPELRAALADLTPTAPHTPWISTVDAEPEPGGLATADYWARNLRQPVRFTQAVSALAGRGVRAFVEIGPHPVLIRPIRDTLRAEGVGEPLVVASGHRATPEPVSLLRLLGALYCRGLELPEPFGGGRDVLRPAPEPTVGRG
;
A
#
# COMPACT_ATOMS: atom_id res chain seq x y z
N MET A 1 -13.31 -18.91 50.52
CA MET A 1 -12.04 -18.23 50.19
C MET A 1 -12.40 -16.92 49.51
N PRO A 2 -11.94 -15.75 49.99
CA PRO A 2 -12.18 -14.52 49.26
C PRO A 2 -11.35 -14.53 47.98
N GLU A 3 -11.98 -14.22 46.86
CA GLU A 3 -11.32 -14.06 45.57
C GLU A 3 -10.18 -13.05 45.69
N ARG A 4 -8.99 -13.48 45.26
CA ARG A 4 -7.84 -12.58 45.13
C ARG A 4 -8.22 -11.50 44.10
N PRO A 5 -8.06 -10.21 44.41
CA PRO A 5 -8.23 -9.16 43.41
C PRO A 5 -7.23 -9.41 42.27
N VAL A 6 -7.74 -9.49 41.04
CA VAL A 6 -6.92 -9.52 39.83
C VAL A 6 -6.14 -8.20 39.79
N PRO A 7 -4.80 -8.23 39.74
CA PRO A 7 -4.04 -6.99 39.68
C PRO A 7 -4.32 -6.27 38.36
N ALA A 8 -4.85 -5.05 38.45
CA ALA A 8 -4.94 -4.12 37.34
C ALA A 8 -3.53 -3.89 36.77
N GLY A 9 -3.23 -4.52 35.64
CA GLY A 9 -1.89 -4.47 35.03
C GLY A 9 -1.52 -5.66 34.15
N ARG A 10 -2.30 -6.75 34.11
CA ARG A 10 -2.06 -7.90 33.20
C ARG A 10 -2.72 -7.78 31.82
N ASP A 11 -3.79 -6.99 31.66
CA ASP A 11 -4.58 -6.96 30.41
C ASP A 11 -3.98 -6.10 29.29
N THR A 12 -2.84 -5.44 29.53
CA THR A 12 -2.21 -4.57 28.54
C THR A 12 -1.08 -5.23 27.76
N GLU A 13 -0.39 -6.24 28.31
CA GLU A 13 0.67 -6.95 27.57
C GLU A 13 0.04 -8.08 26.74
N ARG A 14 0.25 -8.05 25.43
CA ARG A 14 -0.39 -8.95 24.48
C ARG A 14 0.66 -9.67 23.64
N LEU A 15 0.43 -10.95 23.41
CA LEU A 15 1.17 -11.80 22.47
C LEU A 15 0.20 -12.32 21.42
N ALA A 16 0.60 -12.29 20.16
CA ALA A 16 -0.07 -12.98 19.07
C ALA A 16 0.93 -13.88 18.36
N VAL A 17 0.56 -15.14 18.14
CA VAL A 17 1.34 -16.11 17.36
C VAL A 17 0.47 -16.63 16.22
N THR A 18 1.00 -16.60 15.00
CA THR A 18 0.30 -17.06 13.80
C THR A 18 1.02 -18.25 13.18
N ALA A 19 0.29 -19.34 13.00
CA ALA A 19 0.77 -20.56 12.37
C ALA A 19 -0.33 -21.21 11.52
N ALA A 20 0.08 -22.03 10.55
CA ALA A 20 -0.84 -22.82 9.72
C ALA A 20 -1.22 -24.15 10.38
N ASP A 21 -0.43 -24.61 11.34
CA ASP A 21 -0.55 -25.91 12.00
C ASP A 21 -0.02 -25.85 13.46
N PRO A 22 -0.28 -26.88 14.28
CA PRO A 22 0.18 -26.92 15.68
C PRO A 22 1.70 -26.90 15.85
N GLU A 23 2.46 -27.47 14.90
CA GLU A 23 3.93 -27.49 14.97
C GLU A 23 4.52 -26.09 14.80
N GLY A 24 4.05 -25.34 13.79
CA GLY A 24 4.43 -23.95 13.60
C GLY A 24 3.97 -23.02 14.73
N LEU A 25 2.89 -23.37 15.44
CA LEU A 25 2.46 -22.64 16.64
C LEU A 25 3.44 -22.86 17.80
N ALA A 26 3.83 -24.11 18.05
CA ALA A 26 4.82 -24.45 19.06
C ALA A 26 6.18 -23.81 18.77
N GLU A 27 6.63 -23.85 17.50
CA GLU A 27 7.85 -23.16 17.05
C GLU A 27 7.77 -21.64 17.32
N GLY A 28 6.65 -21.00 16.96
CA GLY A 28 6.44 -19.58 17.19
C GLY A 28 6.46 -19.19 18.68
N LEU A 29 5.86 -20.01 19.54
CA LEU A 29 5.89 -19.81 20.99
C LEU A 29 7.30 -20.03 21.57
N SER A 30 8.05 -21.01 21.08
CA SER A 30 9.45 -21.22 21.49
C SER A 30 10.31 -20.03 21.14
N PHE A 31 10.24 -19.52 19.90
CA PHE A 31 10.98 -18.33 19.51
C PHE A 31 10.64 -17.11 20.36
N PHE A 32 9.37 -16.93 20.73
CA PHE A 32 9.00 -15.88 21.68
C PHE A 32 9.62 -16.09 23.06
N ALA A 33 9.52 -17.31 23.61
CA ALA A 33 10.08 -17.64 24.93
C ALA A 33 11.60 -17.44 24.99
N ASP A 34 12.29 -17.73 23.90
CA ASP A 34 13.75 -17.59 23.75
C ASP A 34 14.18 -16.15 23.39
N GLY A 35 13.23 -15.21 23.19
CA GLY A 35 13.53 -13.84 22.77
C GLY A 35 14.08 -13.73 21.34
N LEU A 36 13.84 -14.73 20.50
CA LEU A 36 14.35 -14.81 19.14
C LEU A 36 13.40 -14.11 18.14
N PRO A 37 13.95 -13.33 17.19
CA PRO A 37 13.14 -12.64 16.20
C PRO A 37 12.44 -13.66 15.28
N SER A 38 11.13 -13.48 15.10
CA SER A 38 10.35 -14.30 14.17
C SER A 38 9.22 -13.50 13.55
N PRO A 39 8.90 -13.71 12.26
CA PRO A 39 7.68 -13.14 11.67
C PRO A 39 6.40 -13.83 12.18
N ARG A 40 6.53 -14.93 12.95
CA ARG A 40 5.39 -15.71 13.46
C ARG A 40 4.75 -15.10 14.69
N TRP A 41 5.45 -14.25 15.45
CA TRP A 41 4.91 -13.67 16.68
C TRP A 41 5.05 -12.16 16.71
N PHE A 42 4.09 -11.52 17.37
CA PHE A 42 4.13 -10.11 17.76
C PHE A 42 3.85 -10.04 19.26
N SER A 43 4.57 -9.20 19.97
CA SER A 43 4.25 -8.86 21.35
C SER A 43 4.30 -7.35 21.54
N GLY A 44 3.60 -6.88 22.55
CA GLY A 44 3.68 -5.49 22.96
C GLY A 44 2.54 -5.08 23.86
N ARG A 45 2.62 -3.84 24.29
CA ARG A 45 1.60 -3.21 25.10
C ARG A 45 0.47 -2.66 24.24
N ALA A 46 -0.76 -2.99 24.60
CA ALA A 46 -1.99 -2.38 24.12
C ALA A 46 -2.07 -0.92 24.58
N ASP A 47 -1.41 -0.03 23.84
CA ASP A 47 -1.36 1.42 24.10
C ASP A 47 -2.35 2.22 23.22
N GLY A 48 -3.21 1.52 22.49
CA GLY A 48 -4.21 2.11 21.62
C GLY A 48 -3.67 2.62 20.28
N ALA A 49 -2.38 2.44 19.96
CA ALA A 49 -1.84 2.88 18.67
C ALA A 49 -2.60 2.28 17.47
N ALA A 50 -3.10 1.05 17.59
CA ALA A 50 -3.90 0.39 16.56
C ALA A 50 -5.34 0.92 16.42
N THR A 51 -5.82 1.81 17.31
CA THR A 51 -7.11 2.49 17.15
C THR A 51 -7.04 3.64 16.13
N ARG A 52 -5.83 4.12 15.83
CA ARG A 52 -5.58 5.23 14.89
C ARG A 52 -4.58 4.81 13.82
N THR A 53 -4.97 3.84 13.00
CA THR A 53 -4.13 3.34 11.90
C THR A 53 -4.16 4.27 10.69
N ALA A 54 -3.02 4.44 10.03
CA ALA A 54 -2.98 4.89 8.64
C ALA A 54 -2.87 3.67 7.72
N TRP A 55 -3.76 3.56 6.73
CA TRP A 55 -3.60 2.57 5.66
C TRP A 55 -2.81 3.18 4.51
N CYS A 56 -1.69 2.53 4.17
CA CYS A 56 -0.72 2.98 3.19
C CYS A 56 -0.78 2.07 1.97
N PHE A 57 -1.04 2.62 0.78
CA PHE A 57 -1.20 1.84 -0.44
C PHE A 57 0.04 1.97 -1.32
N GLY A 58 0.73 0.85 -1.54
CA GLY A 58 1.91 0.75 -2.39
C GLY A 58 1.63 1.06 -3.87
N GLY A 59 2.67 1.47 -4.59
CA GLY A 59 2.61 1.66 -6.04
C GLY A 59 2.99 0.40 -6.83
N HIS A 60 3.44 0.60 -8.08
CA HIS A 60 3.99 -0.47 -8.91
C HIS A 60 5.23 -1.11 -8.26
N GLY A 61 5.42 -2.41 -8.48
CA GLY A 61 6.56 -3.19 -7.97
C GLY A 61 6.22 -4.16 -6.84
N SER A 62 4.99 -4.14 -6.33
CA SER A 62 4.51 -5.10 -5.32
C SER A 62 3.95 -6.39 -5.95
N GLN A 63 3.77 -6.45 -7.27
CA GLN A 63 3.17 -7.59 -7.95
C GLN A 63 4.05 -8.85 -7.92
N TRP A 64 3.43 -10.01 -7.83
CA TRP A 64 4.10 -11.31 -7.92
C TRP A 64 3.10 -12.42 -8.34
N PRO A 65 3.55 -13.50 -9.00
CA PRO A 65 2.71 -14.61 -9.40
C PRO A 65 2.04 -15.31 -8.22
N GLY A 66 0.71 -15.41 -8.26
CA GLY A 66 -0.04 -16.01 -7.15
C GLY A 66 -0.60 -15.01 -6.14
N MET A 67 -0.29 -13.72 -6.26
CA MET A 67 -0.94 -12.70 -5.47
C MET A 67 -2.47 -12.71 -5.68
N GLY A 68 -3.23 -12.42 -4.64
CA GLY A 68 -4.69 -12.34 -4.64
C GLY A 68 -5.43 -13.67 -4.79
N ARG A 69 -4.75 -14.78 -5.15
CA ARG A 69 -5.42 -16.07 -5.41
C ARG A 69 -6.17 -16.57 -4.18
N ALA A 70 -5.52 -16.56 -3.02
CA ALA A 70 -6.14 -17.06 -1.81
C ALA A 70 -7.26 -16.12 -1.32
N LEU A 71 -7.23 -14.83 -1.66
CA LEU A 71 -8.33 -13.90 -1.33
C LEU A 71 -9.65 -14.29 -2.01
N VAL A 72 -9.61 -14.87 -3.21
CA VAL A 72 -10.80 -15.35 -3.94
C VAL A 72 -11.48 -16.49 -3.18
N ASP A 73 -10.71 -17.43 -2.66
CA ASP A 73 -11.24 -18.65 -2.04
C ASP A 73 -11.50 -18.51 -0.54
N TRP A 74 -10.67 -17.74 0.16
CA TRP A 74 -10.64 -17.70 1.63
C TRP A 74 -11.44 -16.54 2.23
N ALA A 75 -11.58 -15.41 1.52
CA ALA A 75 -12.19 -14.20 2.06
C ALA A 75 -13.43 -13.76 1.24
N PRO A 76 -14.65 -14.16 1.62
CA PRO A 76 -15.87 -13.85 0.85
C PRO A 76 -16.09 -12.37 0.51
N ALA A 77 -15.72 -11.46 1.42
CA ALA A 77 -15.80 -10.02 1.16
C ALA A 77 -14.82 -9.56 0.06
N ALA A 78 -13.59 -10.06 0.10
CA ALA A 78 -12.59 -9.84 -0.93
C ALA A 78 -13.02 -10.46 -2.28
N ALA A 79 -13.49 -11.70 -2.26
CA ALA A 79 -13.97 -12.41 -3.45
C ALA A 79 -15.13 -11.70 -4.16
N ARG A 80 -16.03 -11.06 -3.41
CA ARG A 80 -17.14 -10.28 -3.97
C ARG A 80 -16.64 -9.07 -4.74
N VAL A 81 -15.81 -8.24 -4.10
CA VAL A 81 -15.29 -7.04 -4.77
C VAL A 81 -14.36 -7.39 -5.93
N LEU A 82 -13.62 -8.51 -5.86
CA LEU A 82 -12.83 -9.01 -7.00
C LEU A 82 -13.72 -9.36 -8.20
N ARG A 83 -14.90 -9.97 -7.98
CA ARG A 83 -15.87 -10.23 -9.07
C ARG A 83 -16.47 -8.96 -9.66
N GLU A 84 -16.72 -7.95 -8.84
CA GLU A 84 -17.17 -6.64 -9.33
C GLU A 84 -16.08 -5.96 -10.17
N LEU A 85 -14.83 -5.98 -9.68
CA LEU A 85 -13.68 -5.45 -10.41
C LEU A 85 -13.38 -6.22 -11.69
N ASP A 86 -13.62 -7.53 -11.71
CA ASP A 86 -13.48 -8.38 -12.90
C ASP A 86 -14.42 -7.92 -14.03
N ALA A 87 -15.64 -7.50 -13.68
CA ALA A 87 -16.58 -6.94 -14.65
C ALA A 87 -16.27 -5.49 -15.05
N LEU A 88 -15.64 -4.71 -14.17
CA LEU A 88 -15.36 -3.28 -14.39
C LEU A 88 -14.06 -3.03 -15.16
N LEU A 89 -13.06 -3.90 -15.01
CA LEU A 89 -11.72 -3.69 -15.56
C LEU A 89 -11.57 -4.37 -16.92
N PRO A 90 -11.00 -3.69 -17.93
CA PRO A 90 -10.69 -4.31 -19.21
C PRO A 90 -9.79 -5.54 -19.04
N GLY A 91 -10.23 -6.69 -19.53
CA GLY A 91 -9.49 -7.96 -19.42
C GLY A 91 -9.72 -8.72 -18.10
N GLY A 92 -10.54 -8.20 -17.19
CA GLY A 92 -10.83 -8.82 -15.90
C GLY A 92 -9.63 -8.81 -14.95
N VAL A 93 -9.83 -9.36 -13.75
CA VAL A 93 -8.79 -9.51 -12.72
C VAL A 93 -8.67 -10.93 -12.19
N ILE A 94 -9.74 -11.73 -12.21
CA ILE A 94 -9.74 -13.07 -11.62
C ILE A 94 -8.80 -13.99 -12.41
N GLU A 95 -9.05 -14.19 -13.71
CA GLU A 95 -8.22 -15.06 -14.54
C GLU A 95 -6.74 -14.60 -14.56
N PRO A 96 -6.42 -13.29 -14.71
CA PRO A 96 -5.04 -12.82 -14.60
C PRO A 96 -4.36 -13.10 -13.24
N LEU A 97 -5.07 -12.98 -12.10
CA LEU A 97 -4.52 -13.33 -10.79
C LEU A 97 -4.23 -14.84 -10.70
N MET A 98 -5.07 -15.68 -11.31
CA MET A 98 -4.91 -17.13 -11.32
C MET A 98 -3.81 -17.62 -12.27
N THR A 99 -3.50 -16.88 -13.33
CA THR A 99 -2.60 -17.33 -14.41
C THR A 99 -1.28 -16.57 -14.52
N MET A 100 -1.08 -15.46 -13.78
CA MET A 100 0.19 -14.73 -13.77
C MET A 100 1.37 -15.68 -13.53
N ALA A 101 2.36 -15.63 -14.42
CA ALA A 101 3.55 -16.49 -14.40
C ALA A 101 4.81 -15.74 -13.93
N ASP A 102 5.80 -16.48 -13.43
CA ASP A 102 7.11 -15.94 -13.03
C ASP A 102 7.81 -15.21 -14.18
N GLY A 103 8.25 -13.98 -13.90
CA GLY A 103 8.91 -13.13 -14.89
C GLY A 103 7.98 -12.50 -15.94
N ALA A 104 6.72 -12.93 -16.03
CA ALA A 104 5.71 -12.40 -16.95
C ALA A 104 4.96 -11.19 -16.34
N ALA A 105 5.69 -10.27 -15.70
CA ALA A 105 5.11 -8.98 -15.36
C ALA A 105 4.96 -8.20 -16.67
N GLY A 106 3.76 -8.25 -17.27
CA GLY A 106 3.41 -7.41 -18.40
C GLY A 106 3.59 -5.92 -18.08
N GLY A 107 3.21 -5.06 -19.02
CA GLY A 107 3.29 -3.62 -18.82
C GLY A 107 2.43 -3.09 -17.65
N PRO A 108 2.51 -1.79 -17.36
CA PRO A 108 1.68 -1.17 -16.33
C PRO A 108 0.18 -1.45 -16.51
N GLU A 109 -0.31 -1.52 -17.74
CA GLU A 109 -1.69 -1.86 -18.11
C GLU A 109 -2.13 -3.25 -17.64
N ALA A 110 -1.22 -4.21 -17.54
CA ALA A 110 -1.51 -5.55 -17.05
C ALA A 110 -1.34 -5.66 -15.53
N THR A 111 -0.36 -4.95 -14.97
CA THR A 111 0.05 -5.13 -13.56
C THR A 111 -0.66 -4.18 -12.59
N GLN A 112 -0.89 -2.92 -12.97
CA GLN A 112 -1.47 -1.93 -12.07
C GLN A 112 -2.92 -2.23 -11.67
N PRO A 113 -3.82 -2.66 -12.60
CA PRO A 113 -5.17 -3.06 -12.22
C PRO A 113 -5.19 -4.22 -11.22
N LEU A 114 -4.26 -5.18 -11.32
CA LEU A 114 -4.19 -6.32 -10.41
C LEU A 114 -3.67 -5.93 -9.02
N ILE A 115 -2.68 -5.04 -8.94
CA ILE A 115 -2.22 -4.48 -7.66
C ILE A 115 -3.38 -3.74 -6.97
N PHE A 116 -4.08 -2.88 -7.72
CA PHE A 116 -5.26 -2.17 -7.24
C PHE A 116 -6.34 -3.14 -6.75
N ALA A 117 -6.64 -4.19 -7.51
CA ALA A 117 -7.64 -5.19 -7.14
C ALA A 117 -7.30 -5.89 -5.82
N VAL A 118 -6.05 -6.32 -5.63
CA VAL A 118 -5.61 -6.93 -4.36
C VAL A 118 -5.68 -5.94 -3.19
N GLN A 119 -5.29 -4.68 -3.43
CA GLN A 119 -5.38 -3.62 -2.41
C GLN A 119 -6.81 -3.37 -1.96
N VAL A 120 -7.74 -3.21 -2.91
CA VAL A 120 -9.17 -3.00 -2.63
C VAL A 120 -9.78 -4.24 -1.98
N ALA A 121 -9.48 -5.44 -2.48
CA ALA A 121 -9.96 -6.69 -1.90
C ALA A 121 -9.52 -6.88 -0.45
N THR A 122 -8.27 -6.54 -0.13
CA THR A 122 -7.74 -6.55 1.24
C THR A 122 -8.46 -5.52 2.11
N ALA A 123 -8.68 -4.31 1.61
CA ALA A 123 -9.42 -3.27 2.33
C ALA A 123 -10.86 -3.68 2.64
N HIS A 124 -11.57 -4.29 1.67
CA HIS A 124 -12.93 -4.82 1.85
C HIS A 124 -12.98 -5.96 2.87
N TRP A 125 -11.97 -6.84 2.90
CA TRP A 125 -11.85 -7.85 3.94
C TRP A 125 -11.67 -7.22 5.32
N LEU A 126 -10.76 -6.25 5.48
CA LEU A 126 -10.60 -5.51 6.75
C LEU A 126 -11.89 -4.80 7.15
N TRP A 127 -12.63 -4.23 6.19
CA TRP A 127 -13.91 -3.60 6.48
C TRP A 127 -14.97 -4.57 6.97
N SER A 128 -15.01 -5.79 6.43
CA SER A 128 -15.91 -6.86 6.88
C SER A 128 -15.62 -7.30 8.33
N LEU A 129 -14.42 -7.01 8.83
CA LEU A 129 -14.00 -7.22 10.22
C LEU A 129 -14.26 -5.99 11.11
N GLY A 130 -14.92 -4.95 10.59
CA GLY A 130 -15.19 -3.70 11.32
C GLY A 130 -14.00 -2.74 11.41
N LEU A 131 -12.84 -3.10 10.86
CA LEU A 131 -11.65 -2.25 10.90
C LEU A 131 -11.83 -1.05 9.98
N ARG A 132 -11.41 0.14 10.41
CA ARG A 132 -11.43 1.36 9.60
C ARG A 132 -10.11 2.13 9.81
N PRO A 133 -9.52 2.71 8.74
CA PRO A 133 -8.38 3.60 8.89
C PRO A 133 -8.80 4.94 9.50
N ALA A 134 -7.93 5.53 10.32
CA ALA A 134 -8.05 6.92 10.74
C ALA A 134 -7.56 7.90 9.67
N ALA A 135 -6.71 7.43 8.74
CA ALA A 135 -6.27 8.16 7.56
C ALA A 135 -5.77 7.20 6.49
N VAL A 136 -5.70 7.66 5.24
CA VAL A 136 -5.13 6.91 4.13
C VAL A 136 -4.13 7.72 3.34
N VAL A 137 -3.13 7.05 2.78
CA VAL A 137 -2.12 7.61 1.89
C VAL A 137 -1.76 6.58 0.83
N GLY A 138 -1.50 7.03 -0.40
CA GLY A 138 -1.07 6.14 -1.47
C GLY A 138 0.22 6.64 -2.13
N HIS A 139 1.03 5.72 -2.64
CA HIS A 139 2.22 6.05 -3.42
C HIS A 139 1.92 5.90 -4.91
N SER A 140 1.86 7.01 -5.66
CA SER A 140 1.56 7.00 -7.10
C SER A 140 0.22 6.30 -7.40
N LEU A 141 0.24 5.15 -8.10
CA LEU A 141 -0.92 4.29 -8.34
C LEU A 141 -1.71 3.96 -7.07
N GLY A 142 -1.01 3.75 -5.94
CA GLY A 142 -1.67 3.37 -4.69
C GLY A 142 -2.68 4.41 -4.22
N GLU A 143 -2.58 5.66 -4.68
CA GLU A 143 -3.59 6.68 -4.36
C GLU A 143 -4.97 6.37 -4.94
N VAL A 144 -5.08 5.57 -6.00
CA VAL A 144 -6.40 5.18 -6.55
C VAL A 144 -7.15 4.30 -5.54
N ALA A 145 -6.45 3.33 -4.93
CA ALA A 145 -7.01 2.52 -3.85
C ALA A 145 -7.26 3.36 -2.59
N ALA A 146 -6.34 4.26 -2.24
CA ALA A 146 -6.52 5.17 -1.10
C ALA A 146 -7.77 6.06 -1.27
N ALA A 147 -7.97 6.65 -2.45
CA ALA A 147 -9.12 7.49 -2.78
C ALA A 147 -10.44 6.70 -2.69
N HIS A 148 -10.47 5.47 -3.19
CA HIS A 148 -11.62 4.58 -3.01
C HIS A 148 -11.91 4.31 -1.52
N VAL A 149 -10.89 3.93 -0.75
CA VAL A 149 -11.02 3.62 0.68
C VAL A 149 -11.41 4.86 1.50
N ALA A 150 -11.04 6.05 1.03
CA ALA A 150 -11.44 7.30 1.64
C ALA A 150 -12.87 7.73 1.32
N GLY A 151 -13.54 7.05 0.39
CA GLY A 151 -14.85 7.41 -0.14
C GLY A 151 -14.80 8.49 -1.23
N ALA A 152 -13.61 8.95 -1.63
CA ALA A 152 -13.45 9.99 -2.64
C ALA A 152 -13.87 9.53 -4.04
N LEU A 153 -13.80 8.22 -4.31
CA LEU A 153 -14.25 7.57 -5.54
C LEU A 153 -15.09 6.33 -5.22
N SER A 154 -16.16 6.11 -5.98
CA SER A 154 -16.82 4.81 -6.04
C SER A 154 -15.89 3.74 -6.59
N LEU A 155 -16.24 2.47 -6.42
CA LEU A 155 -15.45 1.35 -6.95
C LEU A 155 -15.32 1.43 -8.48
N ALA A 156 -16.40 1.75 -9.18
CA ALA A 156 -16.43 1.89 -10.64
C ALA A 156 -15.55 3.06 -11.13
N GLU A 157 -15.60 4.19 -10.45
CA GLU A 157 -14.75 5.34 -10.78
C GLU A 157 -13.28 5.03 -10.53
N ALA A 158 -12.94 4.40 -9.40
CA ALA A 158 -11.57 3.99 -9.09
C ALA A 158 -11.04 2.95 -10.11
N ALA A 159 -11.87 1.98 -10.49
CA ALA A 159 -11.55 1.00 -11.54
C ALA A 159 -11.28 1.70 -12.89
N ARG A 160 -12.10 2.69 -13.25
CA ARG A 160 -11.89 3.50 -14.46
C ARG A 160 -10.59 4.28 -14.40
N VAL A 161 -10.29 4.95 -13.29
CA VAL A 161 -9.05 5.71 -13.11
C VAL A 161 -7.83 4.80 -13.30
N VAL A 162 -7.79 3.63 -12.64
CA VAL A 162 -6.65 2.72 -12.79
C VAL A 162 -6.52 2.23 -14.23
N ALA A 163 -7.61 1.80 -14.87
CA ALA A 163 -7.59 1.26 -16.23
C ALA A 163 -7.09 2.30 -17.27
N VAL A 164 -7.66 3.52 -17.23
CA VAL A 164 -7.28 4.60 -18.15
C VAL A 164 -5.82 5.00 -17.90
N ARG A 165 -5.44 5.23 -16.64
CA ARG A 165 -4.09 5.66 -16.27
C ARG A 165 -3.04 4.63 -16.71
N SER A 166 -3.27 3.35 -16.42
CA SER A 166 -2.30 2.30 -16.71
C SER A 166 -2.17 2.06 -18.22
N GLY A 167 -3.28 2.09 -18.96
CA GLY A 167 -3.27 1.97 -20.43
C GLY A 167 -2.55 3.12 -21.13
N LEU A 168 -2.78 4.36 -20.67
CA LEU A 168 -2.08 5.53 -21.21
C LEU A 168 -0.59 5.52 -20.86
N LEU A 169 -0.23 5.10 -19.64
CA LEU A 169 1.16 4.95 -19.25
C LEU A 169 1.88 3.90 -20.11
N ALA A 170 1.20 2.81 -20.46
CA ALA A 170 1.71 1.79 -21.36
C ALA A 170 1.96 2.34 -22.78
N ARG A 171 1.10 3.23 -23.28
CA ARG A 171 1.29 3.89 -24.59
C ARG A 171 2.40 4.94 -24.57
N ALA A 172 2.64 5.56 -23.42
CA ALA A 172 3.77 6.45 -23.19
C ALA A 172 5.08 5.69 -22.90
N ALA A 173 5.06 4.34 -22.89
CA ALA A 173 6.23 3.49 -22.68
C ALA A 173 7.17 3.52 -23.89
N GLY A 174 8.00 4.54 -23.99
CA GLY A 174 9.04 4.63 -25.02
C GLY A 174 10.18 5.52 -24.56
N GLY A 175 11.39 4.97 -24.51
CA GLY A 175 12.62 5.73 -24.24
C GLY A 175 12.81 6.22 -22.81
N GLY A 176 11.87 5.94 -21.89
CA GLY A 176 11.93 6.35 -20.48
C GLY A 176 12.48 5.27 -19.54
N ALA A 177 13.18 5.69 -18.48
CA ALA A 177 13.61 4.80 -17.40
C ALA A 177 13.36 5.42 -16.02
N MET A 178 13.41 4.57 -15.00
CA MET A 178 13.33 4.98 -13.60
C MET A 178 14.37 4.25 -12.74
N ALA A 179 14.89 4.92 -11.72
CA ALA A 179 15.84 4.33 -10.78
C ALA A 179 15.61 4.85 -9.36
N THR A 180 15.77 3.99 -8.36
CA THR A 180 15.94 4.43 -6.97
C THR A 180 17.39 4.85 -6.75
N VAL A 181 17.62 6.01 -6.15
CA VAL A 181 18.94 6.54 -5.79
C VAL A 181 18.99 6.84 -4.30
N GLY A 182 20.09 6.47 -3.64
CA GLY A 182 20.33 6.66 -2.21
C GLY A 182 20.68 8.10 -1.83
N LEU A 183 19.87 9.06 -2.28
CA LEU A 183 20.04 10.50 -2.05
C LEU A 183 18.80 11.09 -1.41
N ASP A 184 19.00 12.14 -0.60
CA ASP A 184 17.91 13.01 -0.16
C ASP A 184 17.33 13.82 -1.34
N ARG A 185 16.12 14.35 -1.13
CA ARG A 185 15.37 15.15 -2.11
C ARG A 185 16.23 16.24 -2.78
N HIS A 186 16.86 17.10 -1.98
CA HIS A 186 17.51 18.30 -2.50
C HIS A 186 18.78 17.94 -3.28
N THR A 187 19.51 16.94 -2.80
CA THR A 187 20.68 16.42 -3.51
C THR A 187 20.27 15.76 -4.82
N ALA A 188 19.24 14.91 -4.83
CA ALA A 188 18.74 14.29 -6.06
C ALA A 188 18.30 15.34 -7.10
N GLU A 189 17.52 16.36 -6.69
CA GLU A 189 17.09 17.45 -7.59
C GLU A 189 18.28 18.17 -8.24
N ARG A 190 19.32 18.52 -7.45
CA ARG A 190 20.54 19.14 -7.99
C ARG A 190 21.32 18.23 -8.94
N ARG A 191 21.34 16.92 -8.67
CA ARG A 191 22.03 15.93 -9.52
C ARG A 191 21.30 15.79 -10.86
N CYS A 192 19.98 15.62 -10.83
CA CYS A 192 19.13 15.59 -12.02
C CYS A 192 19.32 16.83 -12.89
N ALA A 193 19.30 18.03 -12.30
CA ALA A 193 19.47 19.29 -13.04
C ALA A 193 20.84 19.46 -13.72
N ARG A 194 21.87 18.73 -13.28
CA ARG A 194 23.22 18.75 -13.86
C ARG A 194 23.46 17.63 -14.87
N THR A 195 22.59 16.63 -14.92
CA THR A 195 22.68 15.53 -15.88
C THR A 195 22.26 16.03 -17.26
N PRO A 196 23.10 15.88 -18.31
CA PRO A 196 22.68 16.15 -19.68
C PRO A 196 21.50 15.27 -20.10
N GLY A 197 20.55 15.84 -20.84
CA GLY A 197 19.28 15.19 -21.18
C GLY A 197 18.19 15.42 -20.13
N THR A 198 17.03 14.78 -20.32
CA THR A 198 15.88 14.98 -19.41
C THR A 198 15.88 13.92 -18.31
N VAL A 199 16.25 14.29 -17.09
CA VAL A 199 16.06 13.47 -15.87
C VAL A 199 15.51 14.35 -14.76
N VAL A 200 14.48 13.87 -14.06
CA VAL A 200 13.81 14.58 -12.96
C VAL A 200 13.56 13.63 -11.79
N VAL A 201 13.18 14.19 -10.65
CA VAL A 201 12.73 13.41 -9.50
C VAL A 201 11.28 12.96 -9.72
N ALA A 202 11.04 11.65 -9.60
CA ALA A 202 9.72 11.02 -9.69
C ALA A 202 9.05 10.86 -8.31
N ALA A 203 9.84 10.61 -7.27
CA ALA A 203 9.30 10.40 -5.92
C ALA A 203 10.33 10.69 -4.84
N HIS A 204 9.90 11.36 -3.77
CA HIS A 204 10.59 11.39 -2.48
C HIS A 204 10.04 10.24 -1.63
N THR A 205 10.68 9.08 -1.77
CA THR A 205 10.19 7.83 -1.16
C THR A 205 10.59 7.72 0.30
N ALA A 206 11.83 8.07 0.65
CA ALA A 206 12.31 8.13 2.03
C ALA A 206 13.29 9.30 2.22
N PRO A 207 13.67 9.66 3.47
CA PRO A 207 14.55 10.82 3.71
C PRO A 207 15.91 10.76 2.99
N ARG A 208 16.41 9.56 2.71
CA ARG A 208 17.69 9.31 2.00
C ARG A 208 17.53 8.39 0.78
N GLU A 209 16.33 8.32 0.23
CA GLU A 209 16.04 7.50 -0.95
C GLU A 209 15.01 8.21 -1.83
N THR A 210 15.41 8.49 -3.07
CA THR A 210 14.60 9.21 -4.06
C THR A 210 14.46 8.34 -5.31
N VAL A 211 13.34 8.43 -6.03
CA VAL A 211 13.21 7.86 -7.37
C VAL A 211 13.47 8.95 -8.40
N VAL A 212 14.35 8.69 -9.35
CA VAL A 212 14.58 9.53 -10.52
C VAL A 212 13.97 8.87 -11.76
N THR A 213 13.57 9.69 -12.72
CA THR A 213 12.97 9.24 -13.97
C THR A 213 13.31 10.19 -15.11
N GLY A 214 13.37 9.67 -16.33
CA GLY A 214 13.61 10.48 -17.51
C GLY A 214 14.01 9.64 -18.70
N GLU A 215 14.77 10.23 -19.61
CA GLU A 215 15.37 9.53 -20.75
C GLU A 215 16.21 8.35 -20.28
N SER A 216 16.15 7.24 -21.01
CA SER A 216 16.82 6.00 -20.63
C SER A 216 18.32 6.17 -20.51
N GLU A 217 18.95 6.84 -21.49
CA GLU A 217 20.39 7.08 -21.50
C GLU A 217 20.83 8.04 -20.39
N ALA A 218 20.13 9.16 -20.25
CA ALA A 218 20.44 10.15 -19.20
C ALA A 218 20.23 9.58 -17.79
N THR A 219 19.18 8.78 -17.58
CA THR A 219 18.91 8.11 -16.29
C THR A 219 20.01 7.09 -15.98
N ARG A 220 20.44 6.28 -16.95
CA ARG A 220 21.57 5.34 -16.77
C ARG A 220 22.88 6.06 -16.50
N ALA A 221 23.19 7.13 -17.25
CA ALA A 221 24.40 7.92 -17.04
C ALA A 221 24.44 8.56 -15.64
N LEU A 222 23.30 9.06 -15.14
CA LEU A 222 23.19 9.55 -13.76
C LEU A 222 23.45 8.42 -12.75
N VAL A 223 22.86 7.24 -12.96
CA VAL A 223 23.07 6.06 -12.10
C VAL A 223 24.54 5.65 -12.10
N ASP A 224 25.17 5.49 -13.26
CA ASP A 224 26.58 5.09 -13.38
C ASP A 224 27.50 6.09 -12.66
N THR A 225 27.22 7.39 -12.80
CA THR A 225 27.96 8.46 -12.11
C THR A 225 27.80 8.35 -10.59
N LEU A 226 26.58 8.09 -10.11
CA LEU A 226 26.29 7.96 -8.68
C LEU A 226 26.92 6.70 -8.09
N GLU A 227 26.88 5.58 -8.81
CA GLU A 227 27.51 4.33 -8.39
C GLU A 227 29.04 4.45 -8.33
N ALA A 228 29.66 5.17 -9.28
CA ALA A 228 31.09 5.48 -9.23
C ALA A 228 31.48 6.33 -8.00
N GLU A 229 30.55 7.11 -7.45
CA GLU A 229 30.70 7.87 -6.21
C GLU A 229 30.33 7.08 -4.94
N GLY A 230 29.97 5.79 -5.08
CA GLY A 230 29.57 4.93 -3.96
C GLY A 230 28.12 5.12 -3.49
N VAL A 231 27.29 5.83 -4.24
CA VAL A 231 25.86 5.99 -3.94
C VAL A 231 25.09 4.75 -4.41
N ARG A 232 24.34 4.13 -3.49
CA ARG A 232 23.50 2.97 -3.83
C ARG A 232 22.41 3.39 -4.83
N CYS A 233 22.38 2.74 -5.99
CA CYS A 233 21.36 2.92 -7.00
C CYS A 233 20.73 1.57 -7.39
N ARG A 234 19.53 1.61 -7.97
CA ARG A 234 18.88 0.42 -8.56
C ARG A 234 17.89 0.84 -9.62
N MET A 235 18.05 0.31 -10.83
CA MET A 235 17.07 0.47 -11.91
C MET A 235 15.74 -0.20 -11.54
N ILE A 236 14.64 0.50 -11.76
CA ILE A 236 13.29 -0.06 -11.58
C ILE A 236 12.89 -0.74 -12.88
N ARG A 237 12.39 -1.98 -12.77
CA ARG A 237 11.95 -2.80 -13.91
C ARG A 237 10.59 -2.34 -14.44
N ILE A 238 10.54 -1.13 -14.98
CA ILE A 238 9.39 -0.59 -15.68
C ILE A 238 9.89 0.22 -16.88
N ASN A 239 9.34 -0.05 -18.06
CA ASN A 239 9.61 0.76 -19.25
C ASN A 239 8.64 1.93 -19.30
N ALA A 240 8.74 2.85 -18.34
CA ALA A 240 7.88 4.02 -18.27
C ALA A 240 8.63 5.17 -17.58
N ALA A 241 8.22 6.40 -17.87
CA ALA A 241 8.73 7.60 -17.19
C ALA A 241 7.58 8.41 -16.57
N SER A 242 6.75 7.76 -15.75
CA SER A 242 5.72 8.44 -14.95
C SER A 242 6.34 9.47 -14.01
N HIS A 243 5.57 10.49 -13.63
CA HIS A 243 6.02 11.61 -12.79
C HIS A 243 7.08 12.49 -13.46
N SER A 244 6.99 12.62 -14.79
CA SER A 244 7.95 13.37 -15.60
C SER A 244 7.29 14.01 -16.83
N PRO A 245 7.98 14.92 -17.56
CA PRO A 245 7.47 15.48 -18.81
C PRO A 245 7.07 14.43 -19.87
N PHE A 246 7.57 13.20 -19.79
CA PHE A 246 7.27 12.14 -20.74
C PHE A 246 5.79 11.72 -20.77
N VAL A 247 5.04 12.00 -19.70
CA VAL A 247 3.59 11.74 -19.70
C VAL A 247 2.77 12.91 -20.26
N ASP A 248 3.37 14.07 -20.54
CA ASP A 248 2.63 15.29 -20.94
C ASP A 248 1.74 15.05 -22.17
N GLY A 249 2.21 14.25 -23.13
CA GLY A 249 1.45 13.90 -24.34
C GLY A 249 0.17 13.10 -24.09
N VAL A 250 0.07 12.36 -22.98
CA VAL A 250 -1.12 11.55 -22.64
C VAL A 250 -2.05 12.25 -21.64
N LEU A 251 -1.66 13.37 -21.04
CA LEU A 251 -2.47 14.05 -20.02
C LEU A 251 -3.80 14.64 -20.56
N PRO A 252 -3.88 15.18 -21.79
CA PRO A 252 -5.18 15.62 -22.34
C PRO A 252 -6.16 14.46 -22.50
N GLU A 253 -5.67 13.31 -22.98
CA GLU A 253 -6.49 12.11 -23.15
C GLU A 253 -6.94 11.55 -21.79
N LEU A 254 -6.06 11.52 -20.80
CA LEU A 254 -6.39 11.13 -19.42
C LEU A 254 -7.51 12.01 -18.86
N ARG A 255 -7.42 13.33 -19.03
CA ARG A 255 -8.47 14.26 -18.55
C ARG A 255 -9.80 14.02 -19.24
N ALA A 256 -9.80 13.90 -20.56
CA ALA A 256 -11.01 13.65 -21.33
C ALA A 256 -11.67 12.33 -20.92
N ALA A 257 -10.87 11.27 -20.75
CA ALA A 257 -11.36 9.96 -20.36
C ALA A 257 -11.89 9.89 -18.91
N LEU A 258 -11.61 10.89 -18.07
CA LEU A 258 -12.05 10.97 -16.67
C LEU A 258 -12.95 12.19 -16.40
N ALA A 259 -13.43 12.89 -17.44
CA ALA A 259 -14.13 14.17 -17.30
C ALA A 259 -15.50 14.06 -16.59
N ASP A 260 -16.13 12.90 -16.66
CA ASP A 260 -17.44 12.56 -16.07
C ASP A 260 -17.33 11.85 -14.72
N LEU A 261 -16.14 11.80 -14.11
CA LEU A 261 -16.02 11.42 -12.71
C LEU A 261 -16.89 12.34 -11.86
N THR A 262 -17.47 11.77 -10.81
CA THR A 262 -18.25 12.46 -9.78
C THR A 262 -17.61 12.29 -8.40
N PRO A 263 -16.36 12.75 -8.19
CA PRO A 263 -15.67 12.53 -6.92
C PRO A 263 -16.41 13.21 -5.77
N THR A 264 -16.44 12.55 -4.62
CA THR A 264 -17.03 13.12 -3.42
C THR A 264 -15.96 13.55 -2.43
N ALA A 265 -16.34 14.36 -1.44
CA ALA A 265 -15.45 14.71 -0.35
C ALA A 265 -15.10 13.44 0.46
N PRO A 266 -13.81 13.14 0.72
CA PRO A 266 -13.43 11.96 1.47
C PRO A 266 -14.04 11.94 2.88
N HIS A 267 -14.67 10.83 3.28
CA HIS A 267 -15.13 10.64 4.66
C HIS A 267 -14.02 10.20 5.61
N THR A 268 -12.94 9.63 5.05
CA THR A 268 -11.70 9.32 5.79
C THR A 268 -10.63 10.32 5.35
N PRO A 269 -9.83 10.89 6.28
CA PRO A 269 -8.72 11.75 5.92
C PRO A 269 -7.79 11.12 4.87
N TRP A 270 -7.79 11.67 3.66
CA TRP A 270 -6.93 11.25 2.57
C TRP A 270 -5.78 12.25 2.43
N ILE A 271 -4.55 11.78 2.69
CA ILE A 271 -3.35 12.58 2.57
C ILE A 271 -2.78 12.40 1.17
N SER A 272 -2.91 13.43 0.33
CA SER A 272 -2.33 13.45 -1.01
C SER A 272 -0.79 13.48 -0.93
N THR A 273 -0.16 12.73 -1.82
CA THR A 273 1.28 12.81 -2.10
C THR A 273 1.59 13.71 -3.31
N VAL A 274 0.55 14.23 -3.97
CA VAL A 274 0.65 15.13 -5.13
C VAL A 274 0.72 16.59 -4.70
N ASP A 275 0.07 16.94 -3.60
CA ASP A 275 0.05 18.30 -3.09
C ASP A 275 1.33 18.61 -2.30
N ALA A 276 1.81 19.86 -2.39
CA ALA A 276 3.05 20.28 -1.73
C ALA A 276 2.90 20.30 -0.20
N GLU A 277 1.74 20.71 0.26
CA GLU A 277 1.31 20.67 1.66
C GLU A 277 0.28 19.55 1.80
N PRO A 278 0.65 18.42 2.42
CA PRO A 278 -0.23 17.26 2.54
C PRO A 278 -1.37 17.53 3.55
N GLU A 279 -2.47 18.08 3.06
CA GLU A 279 -3.69 18.31 3.83
C GLU A 279 -4.82 17.33 3.47
N PRO A 280 -5.66 16.93 4.44
CA PRO A 280 -6.84 16.11 4.17
C PRO A 280 -7.88 16.83 3.31
N GLY A 281 -8.63 16.06 2.52
CA GLY A 281 -9.92 16.52 1.95
C GLY A 281 -9.89 16.95 0.48
N GLY A 282 -8.84 16.62 -0.27
CA GLY A 282 -8.79 16.85 -1.72
C GLY A 282 -9.86 16.06 -2.50
N LEU A 283 -10.36 16.64 -3.61
CA LEU A 283 -11.25 15.97 -4.55
C LEU A 283 -10.44 15.21 -5.62
N ALA A 284 -10.83 13.96 -5.87
CA ALA A 284 -10.19 13.07 -6.83
C ALA A 284 -10.62 13.32 -8.30
N THR A 285 -10.55 14.58 -8.75
CA THR A 285 -10.98 15.01 -10.09
C THR A 285 -10.06 14.50 -11.22
N ALA A 286 -10.50 14.62 -12.47
CA ALA A 286 -9.67 14.34 -13.64
C ALA A 286 -8.33 15.10 -13.61
N ASP A 287 -8.37 16.39 -13.20
CA ASP A 287 -7.16 17.21 -13.05
C ASP A 287 -6.25 16.72 -11.92
N TYR A 288 -6.83 16.23 -10.82
CA TYR A 288 -6.05 15.59 -9.77
C TYR A 288 -5.27 14.39 -10.32
N TRP A 289 -5.93 13.49 -11.06
CA TRP A 289 -5.28 12.29 -11.61
C TRP A 289 -4.23 12.61 -12.66
N ALA A 290 -4.43 13.66 -13.46
CA ALA A 290 -3.40 14.18 -14.36
C ALA A 290 -2.17 14.71 -13.60
N ARG A 291 -2.38 15.43 -12.48
CA ARG A 291 -1.27 15.83 -11.60
C ARG A 291 -0.61 14.64 -10.92
N ASN A 292 -1.38 13.65 -10.43
CA ASN A 292 -0.85 12.42 -9.84
C ASN A 292 0.10 11.69 -10.81
N LEU A 293 -0.28 11.57 -12.09
CA LEU A 293 0.55 10.91 -13.09
C LEU A 293 1.82 11.72 -13.43
N ARG A 294 1.77 13.05 -13.33
CA ARG A 294 2.81 13.97 -13.84
C ARG A 294 3.77 14.51 -12.79
N GLN A 295 3.31 14.76 -11.57
CA GLN A 295 4.07 15.42 -10.52
C GLN A 295 4.80 14.41 -9.64
N PRO A 296 5.90 14.81 -8.96
CA PRO A 296 6.61 13.92 -8.06
C PRO A 296 5.76 13.48 -6.87
N VAL A 297 5.88 12.22 -6.48
CA VAL A 297 5.25 11.65 -5.29
C VAL A 297 5.98 12.15 -4.03
N ARG A 298 5.29 12.83 -3.13
CA ARG A 298 5.82 13.37 -1.87
C ARG A 298 5.51 12.45 -0.67
N PHE A 299 5.94 11.19 -0.75
CA PHE A 299 5.57 10.17 0.23
C PHE A 299 6.16 10.42 1.61
N THR A 300 7.43 10.83 1.70
CA THR A 300 8.06 11.21 2.98
C THR A 300 7.25 12.31 3.68
N GLN A 301 6.84 13.35 2.96
CA GLN A 301 6.05 14.45 3.52
C GLN A 301 4.68 13.96 4.04
N ALA A 302 4.00 13.10 3.30
CA ALA A 302 2.71 12.55 3.73
C ALA A 302 2.84 11.68 5.00
N VAL A 303 3.89 10.87 5.11
CA VAL A 303 4.17 10.08 6.33
C VAL A 303 4.51 10.98 7.51
N SER A 304 5.35 12.01 7.32
CA SER A 304 5.65 13.00 8.37
C SER A 304 4.39 13.75 8.83
N ALA A 305 3.50 14.12 7.91
CA ALA A 305 2.23 14.78 8.25
C ALA A 305 1.31 13.87 9.08
N LEU A 306 1.20 12.58 8.72
CA LEU A 306 0.47 11.59 9.50
C LEU A 306 1.07 11.42 10.92
N ALA A 307 2.40 11.35 11.02
CA ALA A 307 3.11 11.26 12.29
C ALA A 307 2.87 12.49 13.18
N GLY A 308 2.92 13.70 12.59
CA GLY A 308 2.60 14.97 13.26
C GLY A 308 1.16 15.03 13.77
N ARG A 309 0.22 14.35 13.10
CA ARG A 309 -1.19 14.18 13.53
C ARG A 309 -1.39 13.10 14.60
N GLY A 310 -0.31 12.49 15.09
CA GLY A 310 -0.34 11.50 16.17
C GLY A 310 -0.56 10.05 15.71
N VAL A 311 -0.48 9.75 14.40
CA VAL A 311 -0.53 8.37 13.91
C VAL A 311 0.73 7.63 14.35
N ARG A 312 0.56 6.42 14.91
CA ARG A 312 1.67 5.56 15.38
C ARG A 312 1.60 4.13 14.84
N ALA A 313 0.53 3.78 14.12
CA ALA A 313 0.36 2.50 13.46
C ALA A 313 0.13 2.73 11.95
N PHE A 314 1.00 2.14 11.13
CA PHE A 314 0.96 2.22 9.67
C PHE A 314 0.81 0.82 9.11
N VAL A 315 -0.25 0.62 8.34
CA VAL A 315 -0.59 -0.66 7.72
C VAL A 315 -0.39 -0.53 6.22
N GLU A 316 0.62 -1.19 5.67
CA GLU A 316 0.79 -1.27 4.23
C GLU A 316 -0.20 -2.30 3.64
N ILE A 317 -1.13 -1.81 2.83
CA ILE A 317 -2.12 -2.61 2.13
C ILE A 317 -1.61 -2.93 0.72
N GLY A 318 -1.44 -4.21 0.43
CA GLY A 318 -1.03 -4.69 -0.88
C GLY A 318 -0.47 -6.11 -0.87
N PRO A 319 -0.09 -6.61 -2.07
CA PRO A 319 0.38 -7.98 -2.27
C PRO A 319 1.77 -8.25 -1.67
N HIS A 320 2.65 -7.24 -1.58
CA HIS A 320 3.99 -7.36 -1.01
C HIS A 320 4.48 -5.99 -0.50
N PRO A 321 5.20 -5.93 0.64
CA PRO A 321 5.70 -4.67 1.19
C PRO A 321 6.73 -4.01 0.28
N VAL A 322 6.45 -2.76 -0.09
CA VAL A 322 7.37 -1.82 -0.75
C VAL A 322 7.50 -0.51 0.03
N LEU A 323 6.61 -0.23 1.00
CA LEU A 323 6.58 1.00 1.80
C LEU A 323 7.05 0.83 3.25
N ILE A 324 7.12 -0.40 3.80
CA ILE A 324 7.55 -0.63 5.21
C ILE A 324 8.86 0.08 5.56
N ARG A 325 9.91 -0.11 4.75
CA ARG A 325 11.21 0.54 5.00
C ARG A 325 11.13 2.06 4.84
N PRO A 326 10.59 2.61 3.74
CA PRO A 326 10.34 4.05 3.60
C PRO A 326 9.60 4.71 4.77
N ILE A 327 8.52 4.07 5.26
CA ILE A 327 7.74 4.55 6.40
C ILE A 327 8.61 4.56 7.66
N ARG A 328 9.29 3.45 7.98
CA ARG A 328 10.17 3.36 9.16
C ARG A 328 11.30 4.39 9.14
N ASP A 329 11.95 4.57 7.99
CA ASP A 329 13.05 5.52 7.85
C ASP A 329 12.56 6.97 8.02
N THR A 330 11.36 7.29 7.52
CA THR A 330 10.71 8.59 7.73
C THR A 330 10.36 8.81 9.20
N LEU A 331 9.68 7.86 9.84
CA LEU A 331 9.29 7.95 11.25
C LEU A 331 10.51 8.08 12.19
N ARG A 332 11.61 7.38 11.88
CA ARG A 332 12.88 7.54 12.61
C ARG A 332 13.44 8.95 12.46
N ALA A 333 13.40 9.53 11.25
CA ALA A 333 13.87 10.90 11.02
C ALA A 333 13.01 11.94 11.77
N GLU A 334 11.72 11.68 11.95
CA GLU A 334 10.79 12.49 12.76
C GLU A 334 10.90 12.24 14.27
N GLY A 335 11.81 11.36 14.72
CA GLY A 335 11.98 11.04 16.14
C GLY A 335 10.84 10.23 16.76
N VAL A 336 10.02 9.56 15.96
CA VAL A 336 8.92 8.70 16.45
C VAL A 336 9.49 7.40 17.02
N GLY A 337 9.35 7.21 18.33
CA GLY A 337 9.71 5.97 19.03
C GLY A 337 8.66 4.86 18.86
N GLU A 338 9.12 3.62 18.72
CA GLU A 338 8.31 2.38 18.70
C GLU A 338 7.02 2.42 17.82
N PRO A 339 7.07 2.87 16.55
CA PRO A 339 5.90 2.81 15.69
C PRO A 339 5.58 1.38 15.25
N LEU A 340 4.28 1.04 15.15
CA LEU A 340 3.86 -0.17 14.46
C LEU A 340 3.88 0.09 12.96
N VAL A 341 4.67 -0.70 12.21
CA VAL A 341 4.69 -0.67 10.75
C VAL A 341 4.64 -2.10 10.23
N VAL A 342 3.51 -2.49 9.64
CA VAL A 342 3.16 -3.87 9.26
C VAL A 342 2.51 -3.91 7.87
N ALA A 343 2.65 -5.01 7.14
CA ALA A 343 2.08 -5.19 5.79
C ALA A 343 1.01 -6.29 5.78
N SER A 344 0.06 -6.20 4.85
CA SER A 344 -1.01 -7.19 4.68
C SER A 344 -0.62 -8.44 3.90
N GLY A 345 0.42 -8.38 3.06
CA GLY A 345 0.81 -9.46 2.15
C GLY A 345 2.32 -9.60 1.98
N HIS A 346 2.80 -10.79 1.63
CA HIS A 346 4.21 -11.04 1.32
C HIS A 346 4.37 -12.27 0.41
N ARG A 347 5.07 -12.15 -0.73
CA ARG A 347 5.24 -13.24 -1.72
C ARG A 347 5.72 -14.60 -1.20
N ALA A 348 6.44 -14.63 -0.08
CA ALA A 348 6.94 -15.88 0.54
C ALA A 348 6.07 -16.34 1.73
N THR A 349 4.84 -15.85 1.85
CA THR A 349 3.94 -16.19 2.94
C THR A 349 2.52 -16.32 2.38
N PRO A 350 1.81 -17.44 2.66
CA PRO A 350 0.41 -17.56 2.27
C PRO A 350 -0.41 -16.35 2.72
N GLU A 351 -1.30 -15.85 1.86
CA GLU A 351 -2.04 -14.61 2.13
C GLU A 351 -2.87 -14.69 3.42
N PRO A 352 -3.61 -15.78 3.71
CA PRO A 352 -4.34 -15.91 4.98
C PRO A 352 -3.43 -15.76 6.21
N VAL A 353 -2.21 -16.32 6.15
CA VAL A 353 -1.21 -16.21 7.23
C VAL A 353 -0.71 -14.77 7.36
N SER A 354 -0.47 -14.08 6.25
CA SER A 354 -0.04 -12.66 6.26
C SER A 354 -1.12 -11.75 6.86
N LEU A 355 -2.38 -11.98 6.51
CA LEU A 355 -3.52 -11.23 7.04
C LEU A 355 -3.77 -11.49 8.53
N LEU A 356 -3.64 -12.74 8.98
CA LEU A 356 -3.71 -13.08 10.41
C LEU A 356 -2.55 -12.46 11.21
N ARG A 357 -1.34 -12.43 10.65
CA ARG A 357 -0.19 -11.73 11.26
C ARG A 357 -0.45 -10.23 11.40
N LEU A 358 -1.07 -9.60 10.39
CA LEU A 358 -1.50 -8.21 10.46
C LEU A 358 -2.46 -7.98 11.64
N LEU A 359 -3.50 -8.83 11.77
CA LEU A 359 -4.44 -8.73 12.89
C LEU A 359 -3.74 -8.93 14.25
N GLY A 360 -2.84 -9.90 14.35
CA GLY A 360 -2.04 -10.14 15.56
C GLY A 360 -1.18 -8.94 15.95
N ALA A 361 -0.52 -8.31 14.97
CA ALA A 361 0.28 -7.12 15.19
C ALA A 361 -0.57 -5.93 15.68
N LEU A 362 -1.77 -5.75 15.11
CA LEU A 362 -2.71 -4.72 15.56
C LEU A 362 -3.27 -5.03 16.95
N TYR A 363 -3.60 -6.29 17.23
CA TYR A 363 -4.08 -6.75 18.54
C TYR A 363 -3.07 -6.42 19.65
N CYS A 364 -1.79 -6.71 19.42
CA CYS A 364 -0.70 -6.38 20.34
C CYS A 364 -0.53 -4.87 20.59
N ARG A 365 -1.14 -4.03 19.77
CA ARG A 365 -1.11 -2.56 19.86
C ARG A 365 -2.48 -1.97 20.20
N GLY A 366 -3.36 -2.79 20.78
CA GLY A 366 -4.63 -2.35 21.38
C GLY A 366 -5.83 -2.39 20.44
N LEU A 367 -5.74 -3.10 19.31
CA LEU A 367 -6.94 -3.43 18.55
C LEU A 367 -7.74 -4.49 19.30
N GLU A 368 -9.04 -4.27 19.45
CA GLU A 368 -9.98 -5.32 19.84
C GLU A 368 -10.38 -6.12 18.61
N LEU A 369 -10.20 -7.45 18.66
CA LEU A 369 -10.53 -8.32 17.55
C LEU A 369 -12.06 -8.51 17.49
N PRO A 370 -12.66 -8.54 16.29
CA PRO A 370 -14.11 -8.68 16.15
C PRO A 370 -14.56 -10.07 16.59
N GLU A 371 -15.60 -10.15 17.42
CA GLU A 371 -16.24 -11.44 17.73
C GLU A 371 -16.80 -12.09 16.44
N PRO A 372 -16.65 -13.42 16.26
CA PRO A 372 -16.34 -14.41 17.28
C PRO A 372 -14.86 -14.78 17.44
N PHE A 373 -13.87 -13.88 17.23
CA PHE A 373 -12.43 -14.23 17.36
C PHE A 373 -12.09 -14.96 18.68
N GLY A 374 -12.92 -14.79 19.73
CA GLY A 374 -12.75 -15.38 21.06
C GLY A 374 -13.42 -16.74 21.32
N GLY A 375 -14.04 -17.41 20.34
CA GLY A 375 -14.79 -18.65 20.57
C GLY A 375 -14.62 -19.75 19.53
N GLY A 376 -13.73 -20.72 19.79
CA GLY A 376 -13.80 -22.10 19.23
C GLY A 376 -13.66 -22.28 17.71
N ARG A 377 -12.51 -22.84 17.29
CA ARG A 377 -12.17 -23.59 16.05
C ARG A 377 -12.65 -23.17 14.64
N ASP A 378 -13.57 -22.25 14.43
CA ASP A 378 -14.12 -21.95 13.09
C ASP A 378 -14.31 -20.45 12.82
N VAL A 379 -13.32 -19.62 13.16
CA VAL A 379 -13.50 -18.17 13.11
C VAL A 379 -12.50 -17.50 12.19
N LEU A 380 -12.81 -17.55 10.90
CA LEU A 380 -12.64 -16.47 9.92
C LEU A 380 -13.46 -16.78 8.65
N ARG A 381 -14.70 -17.27 8.83
CA ARG A 381 -15.71 -17.21 7.76
C ARG A 381 -16.67 -16.08 8.12
N PRO A 382 -16.76 -15.01 7.31
CA PRO A 382 -17.75 -13.97 7.50
C PRO A 382 -19.15 -14.59 7.61
N ALA A 383 -19.98 -14.08 8.53
CA ALA A 383 -21.39 -14.43 8.54
C ALA A 383 -22.04 -14.07 7.18
N PRO A 384 -23.03 -14.83 6.69
CA PRO A 384 -23.88 -14.35 5.61
C PRO A 384 -24.62 -13.08 6.11
N GLU A 385 -24.49 -11.97 5.39
CA GLU A 385 -25.19 -10.73 5.74
C GLU A 385 -26.71 -10.86 5.55
N PRO A 386 -27.51 -10.13 6.35
CA PRO A 386 -28.95 -10.08 6.19
C PRO A 386 -29.32 -9.44 4.85
N THR A 387 -30.34 -10.00 4.20
CA THR A 387 -30.92 -9.44 2.97
C THR A 387 -31.30 -7.98 3.18
N VAL A 388 -30.61 -7.07 2.48
CA VAL A 388 -31.04 -5.68 2.33
C VAL A 388 -32.37 -5.70 1.58
N GLY A 389 -33.46 -5.55 2.33
CA GLY A 389 -34.78 -5.33 1.76
C GLY A 389 -34.73 -4.05 0.92
N ARG A 390 -35.14 -4.15 -0.34
CA ARG A 390 -35.41 -2.97 -1.17
C ARG A 390 -36.53 -2.17 -0.51
N GLY A 391 -36.23 -0.94 -0.13
CA GLY A 391 -37.17 0.11 0.25
C GLY A 391 -36.74 1.40 -0.41
#